data_AF-A0A2D9XLS4-F1
#
_entry.id   AF-A0A2D9XLS4-F1
#
_cell.length_a   1.000
_cell.length_b   1.000
_cell.length_c   1.000
_cell.angle_alpha   90.00
_cell.angle_beta   90.00
_cell.angle_gamma   90.00
#
_symmetry.space_group_name_H-M   'P 1'
#
loop_
_entity.id
_entity.type
_entity.pdbx_description
1 polymer ?
#
loop_
_entity_poly.entity_id
_entity_poly.type
_entity_poly.pdbx_seq_one_letter_code
_entity_poly.pdbx_strand_id
1 'polypeptide(L)'
;MAQVSININGRQYGIACDDGQEQRVRDLATYINASVGDRASAGAAQNEAHLLVLAALVLTDEVFELKEKNKTLNLEIERLASEKDIPVATPDVEKDTTEEELADVEKKEIPAEIIYQGLSPEDEATIRKAVDHLRKRVEKLTQSLQDVA
;
A
#
# COMPACT_ATOMS: atom_id res chain seq x y z
N MET A 1 -5.23 26.16 -6.18
CA MET A 1 -4.75 25.45 -4.97
C MET A 1 -5.89 25.44 -3.97
N ALA A 2 -6.69 24.39 -4.03
CA ALA A 2 -7.79 24.16 -3.12
C ALA A 2 -7.30 23.45 -1.85
N GLN A 3 -8.05 23.62 -0.76
CA GLN A 3 -7.85 22.86 0.47
C GLN A 3 -9.14 22.15 0.82
N VAL A 4 -9.04 20.85 1.08
CA VAL A 4 -10.15 20.00 1.47
C VAL A 4 -10.00 19.63 2.93
N SER A 5 -11.05 19.86 3.71
CA SER A 5 -11.14 19.32 5.05
C SER A 5 -11.74 17.92 5.03
N ILE A 6 -11.04 16.97 5.65
CA ILE A 6 -11.43 15.57 5.80
C ILE A 6 -11.49 15.18 7.28
N ASN A 7 -12.21 14.10 7.60
CA ASN A 7 -12.32 13.57 8.95
C ASN A 7 -11.86 12.11 8.98
N ILE A 8 -10.91 11.79 9.85
CA ILE A 8 -10.42 10.42 10.08
C ILE A 8 -10.48 10.16 11.59
N ASN A 9 -11.24 9.14 12.00
CA ASN A 9 -11.40 8.73 13.39
C ASN A 9 -11.83 9.86 14.34
N GLY A 10 -12.69 10.77 13.86
CA GLY A 10 -13.17 11.92 14.62
C GLY A 10 -12.22 13.11 14.64
N ARG A 11 -11.08 13.05 13.95
CA ARG A 11 -10.14 14.17 13.80
C ARG A 11 -10.20 14.80 12.43
N GLN A 12 -10.15 16.13 12.42
CA GLN A 12 -10.19 16.92 11.21
C GLN A 12 -8.77 17.20 10.68
N TYR A 13 -8.56 16.94 9.39
CA TYR A 13 -7.31 17.19 8.68
C TYR A 13 -7.57 18.10 7.48
N GLY A 14 -6.69 19.06 7.23
CA GLY A 14 -6.73 19.90 6.05
C GLY A 14 -5.72 19.43 5.01
N ILE A 15 -6.19 18.96 3.86
CA ILE A 15 -5.36 18.43 2.78
C ILE A 15 -5.35 19.43 1.63
N ALA A 16 -4.17 19.84 1.20
CA ALA A 16 -4.00 20.63 -0.02
C ALA A 16 -4.16 19.72 -1.24
N CYS A 17 -4.89 20.18 -2.25
CA CYS A 17 -5.03 19.47 -3.51
C CYS A 17 -5.18 20.45 -4.69
N ASP A 18 -4.99 19.91 -5.89
CA ASP A 18 -5.24 20.67 -7.12
C ASP A 18 -6.74 20.87 -7.33
N ASP A 19 -7.06 21.92 -8.08
CA ASP A 19 -8.44 22.28 -8.38
C ASP A 19 -9.07 21.16 -9.24
N GLY A 20 -10.21 20.62 -8.80
CA GLY A 20 -10.88 19.48 -9.42
C GLY A 20 -10.55 18.11 -8.82
N GLN A 21 -9.57 17.99 -7.90
CA GLN A 21 -9.25 16.74 -7.20
C GLN A 21 -9.98 16.59 -5.86
N GLU A 22 -10.78 17.58 -5.46
CA GLU A 22 -11.34 17.67 -4.12
C GLU A 22 -12.22 16.47 -3.77
N GLN A 23 -13.04 16.01 -4.74
CA GLN A 23 -13.90 14.87 -4.54
C GLN A 23 -13.09 13.59 -4.33
N ARG A 24 -12.05 13.38 -5.15
CA ARG A 24 -11.17 12.21 -5.01
C ARG A 24 -10.49 12.16 -3.65
N VAL A 25 -10.05 13.31 -3.12
CA VAL A 25 -9.48 13.40 -1.77
C VAL A 25 -10.50 13.01 -0.70
N ARG A 26 -11.77 13.45 -0.83
CA ARG A 26 -12.84 13.06 0.10
C ARG A 26 -13.15 11.56 0.05
N ASP A 27 -13.16 10.98 -1.14
CA ASP A 27 -13.43 9.55 -1.34
C ASP A 27 -12.31 8.71 -0.71
N LEU A 28 -11.04 9.06 -0.95
CA LEU A 28 -9.89 8.42 -0.32
C LEU A 28 -9.92 8.55 1.21
N ALA A 29 -10.26 9.71 1.73
CA ALA A 29 -10.40 9.92 3.17
C ALA A 29 -11.52 9.07 3.78
N THR A 30 -12.63 8.88 3.06
CA THR A 30 -13.73 8.00 3.49
C THR A 30 -13.26 6.56 3.61
N TYR A 31 -12.47 6.08 2.64
CA TYR A 31 -11.89 4.74 2.67
C TYR A 31 -10.92 4.55 3.83
N ILE A 32 -10.01 5.50 4.04
CA ILE A 32 -9.07 5.49 5.17
C ILE A 32 -9.83 5.49 6.50
N ASN A 33 -10.85 6.34 6.65
CA ASN A 33 -11.64 6.43 7.86
C ASN A 33 -12.36 5.12 8.19
N ALA A 34 -12.90 4.42 7.19
CA ALA A 34 -13.50 3.10 7.38
C ALA A 34 -12.46 2.07 7.88
N SER A 35 -11.31 2.00 7.21
CA SER A 35 -10.21 1.10 7.61
C SER A 35 -9.73 1.36 9.05
N VAL A 36 -9.60 2.63 9.44
CA VAL A 36 -9.25 3.00 10.82
C VAL A 36 -10.37 2.63 11.81
N GLY A 37 -11.63 2.87 11.45
CA GLY A 37 -12.80 2.55 12.27
C GLY A 37 -12.92 1.05 12.58
N ASP A 38 -12.70 0.19 11.57
CA ASP A 38 -12.72 -1.26 11.75
C ASP A 38 -11.69 -1.70 12.79
N ARG A 39 -10.47 -1.13 12.73
CA ARG A 39 -9.37 -1.42 13.68
C ARG A 39 -9.63 -0.87 15.08
N ALA A 40 -10.22 0.31 15.17
CA ALA A 40 -10.62 0.89 16.44
C ALA A 40 -11.67 0.01 17.13
N SER A 41 -12.65 -0.50 16.38
CA SER A 41 -13.71 -1.37 16.89
C SER A 41 -13.21 -2.74 17.36
N ALA A 42 -12.15 -3.27 16.72
CA ALA A 42 -11.52 -4.54 17.07
C ALA A 42 -10.65 -4.47 18.35
N GLY A 43 -10.53 -3.29 18.99
CA GLY A 43 -9.72 -3.10 20.19
C GLY A 43 -8.20 -3.20 19.93
N ALA A 44 -7.76 -3.02 18.68
CA ALA A 44 -6.38 -3.27 18.27
C ALA A 44 -5.37 -2.23 18.79
N ALA A 45 -5.81 -0.99 19.10
CA ALA A 45 -4.98 0.02 19.74
C ALA A 45 -5.82 1.15 20.37
N GLN A 46 -5.42 1.61 21.56
CA GLN A 46 -5.93 2.85 22.17
C GLN A 46 -5.21 4.10 21.62
N ASN A 47 -4.04 3.91 21.01
CA ASN A 47 -3.25 4.98 20.41
C ASN A 47 -3.63 5.15 18.93
N GLU A 48 -4.10 6.33 18.59
CA GLU A 48 -4.46 6.72 17.22
C GLU A 48 -3.31 6.59 16.22
N ALA A 49 -2.08 6.91 16.61
CA ALA A 49 -0.93 6.73 15.73
C ALA A 49 -0.76 5.26 15.33
N HIS A 50 -0.96 4.34 16.27
CA HIS A 50 -0.90 2.90 15.97
C HIS A 50 -2.07 2.44 15.09
N LEU A 51 -3.28 2.99 15.30
CA LEU A 51 -4.43 2.70 14.43
C LEU A 51 -4.17 3.13 12.99
N LEU A 52 -3.59 4.33 12.80
CA LEU A 52 -3.23 4.84 11.48
C LEU A 52 -2.15 4.00 10.81
N VAL A 53 -1.12 3.57 11.57
CA VAL A 53 -0.07 2.67 11.04
C VAL A 53 -0.66 1.32 10.61
N LEU A 54 -1.52 0.72 11.45
CA LEU A 54 -2.19 -0.54 11.11
C LEU A 54 -3.15 -0.42 9.91
N ALA A 55 -3.82 0.73 9.77
CA ALA A 55 -4.65 1.01 8.60
C ALA A 55 -3.77 1.14 7.34
N ALA A 56 -2.68 1.91 7.42
CA ALA A 56 -1.75 2.11 6.31
C ALA A 56 -1.11 0.81 5.82
N LEU A 57 -0.70 -0.07 6.74
CA LEU A 57 -0.10 -1.36 6.38
C LEU A 57 -1.05 -2.22 5.54
N VAL A 58 -2.30 -2.34 5.96
CA VAL A 58 -3.27 -3.19 5.25
C VAL A 58 -3.72 -2.55 3.94
N LEU A 59 -3.98 -1.24 3.94
CA LEU A 59 -4.31 -0.54 2.69
C LEU A 59 -3.17 -0.68 1.66
N THR A 60 -1.92 -0.69 2.12
CA THR A 60 -0.77 -0.93 1.25
C THR A 60 -0.72 -2.37 0.75
N ASP A 61 -0.98 -3.34 1.63
CA ASP A 61 -1.06 -4.76 1.25
C ASP A 61 -2.12 -5.00 0.15
N GLU A 62 -3.31 -4.41 0.28
CA GLU A 62 -4.36 -4.45 -0.75
C GLU A 62 -3.88 -3.88 -2.09
N VAL A 63 -3.16 -2.75 -2.06
CA VAL A 63 -2.60 -2.15 -3.29
C VAL A 63 -1.54 -3.06 -3.91
N PHE A 64 -0.70 -3.72 -3.10
CA PHE A 64 0.32 -4.63 -3.60
C PHE A 64 -0.31 -5.86 -4.24
N GLU A 65 -1.31 -6.47 -3.60
CA GLU A 65 -2.07 -7.57 -4.19
C GLU A 65 -2.71 -7.17 -5.53
N LEU A 66 -3.32 -5.98 -5.60
CA LEU A 66 -3.93 -5.49 -6.83
C LEU A 66 -2.90 -5.26 -7.93
N LYS A 67 -1.72 -4.74 -7.60
CA LYS A 67 -0.60 -4.57 -8.55
C LYS A 67 -0.10 -5.91 -9.08
N GLU A 68 0.05 -6.92 -8.23
CA GLU A 68 0.45 -8.27 -8.65
C GLU A 68 -0.61 -8.94 -9.54
N LYS A 69 -1.90 -8.81 -9.18
CA LYS A 69 -3.03 -9.28 -10.01
C LYS A 69 -3.04 -8.56 -11.36
N ASN A 70 -2.81 -7.25 -11.39
CA ASN A 70 -2.76 -6.51 -12.65
C ASN A 70 -1.60 -6.97 -13.55
N LYS A 71 -0.41 -7.18 -12.96
CA LYS A 71 0.76 -7.71 -13.68
C LYS A 71 0.49 -9.09 -14.30
N THR A 72 -0.10 -10.00 -13.52
CA THR A 72 -0.42 -11.35 -14.02
C THR A 72 -1.48 -11.33 -15.11
N LEU A 73 -2.50 -10.48 -14.99
CA LEU A 73 -3.50 -10.28 -16.05
C LEU A 73 -2.89 -9.71 -17.33
N ASN A 74 -1.98 -8.73 -17.23
CA ASN A 74 -1.31 -8.16 -18.41
C ASN A 74 -0.45 -9.19 -19.14
N LEU A 75 0.27 -10.05 -18.41
CA LEU A 75 1.03 -11.14 -19.01
C LEU A 75 0.13 -12.15 -19.73
N GLU A 76 -1.03 -12.45 -19.17
CA GLU A 76 -2.00 -13.35 -19.83
C GLU A 76 -2.63 -12.71 -21.07
N ILE A 77 -2.91 -11.40 -21.04
CA ILE A 77 -3.35 -10.65 -22.22
C ILE A 77 -2.28 -10.72 -23.32
N GLU A 78 -1.01 -10.49 -23.00
CA GLU A 78 0.11 -10.59 -23.95
C GLU A 78 0.27 -12.01 -24.52
N ARG A 79 0.15 -13.05 -23.67
CA ARG A 79 0.18 -14.44 -24.11
C ARG A 79 -0.95 -14.74 -25.11
N LEU A 80 -2.17 -14.35 -24.77
CA LEU A 80 -3.34 -14.55 -25.64
C LEU A 80 -3.27 -13.73 -26.93
N ALA A 81 -2.66 -12.55 -26.89
CA ALA A 81 -2.40 -11.72 -28.07
C ALA A 81 -1.47 -12.41 -29.06
N SER A 82 -0.39 -13.03 -28.55
CA SER A 82 0.59 -13.76 -29.36
C SER A 82 0.01 -15.00 -30.05
N GLU A 83 -1.05 -15.59 -29.49
CA GLU A 83 -1.71 -16.80 -30.00
C GLU A 83 -2.76 -16.49 -31.09
N LYS A 84 -3.19 -15.23 -31.25
CA LYS A 84 -4.31 -14.86 -32.15
C LYS A 84 -4.02 -13.81 -33.22
N ASP A 85 -2.78 -13.33 -33.38
CA ASP A 85 -2.42 -12.31 -34.39
C ASP A 85 -3.32 -11.05 -34.28
N ILE A 86 -3.71 -10.71 -33.06
CA ILE A 86 -4.50 -9.51 -32.75
C ILE A 86 -3.52 -8.43 -32.28
N PRO A 87 -3.48 -7.24 -32.90
CA PRO A 87 -2.69 -6.13 -32.40
C PRO A 87 -3.27 -5.69 -31.05
N VAL A 88 -2.66 -6.11 -29.96
CA VAL A 88 -2.96 -5.55 -28.64
C VAL A 88 -2.27 -4.20 -28.56
N ALA A 89 -3.08 -3.13 -28.60
CA ALA A 89 -2.66 -1.85 -28.09
C ALA A 89 -2.46 -2.01 -26.58
N THR A 90 -1.20 -2.21 -26.18
CA THR A 90 -0.79 -2.04 -24.80
C THR A 90 -1.18 -0.62 -24.39
N PRO A 91 -2.00 -0.39 -23.34
CA PRO A 91 -2.00 0.92 -22.71
C PRO A 91 -0.55 1.16 -22.28
N ASP A 92 0.03 2.26 -22.75
CA ASP A 92 1.40 2.67 -22.49
C ASP A 92 1.63 2.69 -20.96
N VAL A 93 2.08 1.57 -20.42
CA VAL A 93 2.93 1.60 -19.23
C VAL A 93 4.21 2.19 -19.76
N GLU A 94 4.32 3.52 -19.67
CA GLU A 94 5.59 4.21 -19.81
C GLU A 94 6.60 3.39 -19.01
N LYS A 95 7.50 2.75 -19.76
CA LYS A 95 8.68 2.11 -19.20
C LYS A 95 9.48 3.23 -18.58
N ASP A 96 9.32 3.39 -17.28
CA ASP A 96 10.33 4.05 -16.46
C ASP A 96 11.53 3.08 -16.37
N THR A 97 12.15 2.83 -17.52
CA THR A 97 13.45 2.20 -17.65
C THR A 97 14.45 3.31 -17.87
N THR A 98 15.08 3.75 -16.78
CA THR A 98 16.47 4.20 -16.82
C THR A 98 17.10 3.86 -15.46
N GLU A 99 17.39 2.58 -15.25
CA GLU A 99 18.66 2.24 -14.63
C GLU A 99 19.74 2.51 -15.69
N GLU A 100 20.73 3.32 -15.32
CA GLU A 100 21.97 3.66 -16.04
C GLU A 100 21.91 4.61 -17.26
N GLU A 101 21.91 5.91 -16.98
CA GLU A 101 23.02 6.79 -17.43
C GLU A 101 23.14 8.03 -16.51
N LEU A 102 24.05 7.94 -15.55
CA LEU A 102 24.56 9.06 -14.75
C LEU A 102 25.69 9.72 -15.54
N ALA A 103 25.38 10.77 -16.29
CA ALA A 103 26.37 11.76 -16.70
C ALA A 103 25.72 13.15 -16.80
N ASP A 104 26.27 14.08 -16.04
CA ASP A 104 26.16 15.54 -16.18
C ASP A 104 24.84 16.24 -15.78
N VAL A 105 24.62 16.40 -14.47
CA VAL A 105 23.99 17.63 -13.95
C VAL A 105 24.74 18.12 -12.70
N GLU A 106 25.35 19.30 -12.83
CA GLU A 106 26.05 20.03 -11.77
C GLU A 106 25.14 20.38 -10.59
N LYS A 107 25.54 19.89 -9.41
CA LYS A 107 25.53 20.50 -8.08
C LYS A 107 24.54 21.65 -7.83
N LYS A 108 23.43 21.32 -7.14
CA LYS A 108 22.94 22.14 -6.03
C LYS A 108 22.67 21.23 -4.83
N GLU A 109 23.54 21.34 -3.84
CA GLU A 109 23.58 20.52 -2.63
C GLU A 109 22.32 20.71 -1.77
N ILE A 110 21.71 19.60 -1.36
CA ILE A 110 20.87 19.51 -0.16
C ILE A 110 21.61 18.52 0.77
N PRO A 111 22.07 18.92 1.97
CA PRO A 111 22.90 18.06 2.79
C PRO A 111 22.08 17.15 3.74
N ALA A 112 22.72 16.00 4.04
CA ALA A 112 22.55 15.07 5.15
C ALA A 112 21.59 13.87 4.96
N GLU A 113 22.19 12.77 4.49
CA GLU A 113 21.97 11.37 4.89
C GLU A 113 20.76 11.07 5.80
N ILE A 114 19.71 10.50 5.21
CA ILE A 114 18.88 9.52 5.91
C ILE A 114 19.43 8.15 5.55
N ILE A 115 20.39 7.67 6.35
CA ILE A 115 20.80 6.28 6.32
C ILE A 115 19.63 5.50 6.93
N TYR A 116 18.91 4.72 6.12
CA TYR A 116 18.01 3.69 6.63
C TYR A 116 18.86 2.59 7.27
N GLN A 117 19.30 2.82 8.51
CA GLN A 117 19.84 1.78 9.35
C GLN A 117 18.64 0.89 9.67
N GLY A 118 18.63 -0.34 9.13
CA GLY A 118 17.55 -1.29 9.34
C GLY A 118 17.16 -1.41 10.81
N LEU A 119 15.98 -2.00 11.06
CA LEU A 119 15.45 -2.14 12.41
C LEU A 119 16.48 -2.76 13.37
N SER A 120 16.47 -2.29 14.63
CA SER A 120 17.26 -2.89 15.70
C SER A 120 17.02 -4.41 15.72
N PRO A 121 18.03 -5.25 15.99
CA PRO A 121 17.86 -6.70 16.06
C PRO A 121 16.72 -7.16 16.98
N GLU A 122 16.40 -6.38 18.02
CA GLU A 122 15.28 -6.63 18.93
C GLU A 122 13.91 -6.36 18.28
N ASP A 123 13.82 -5.33 17.44
CA ASP A 123 12.60 -4.97 16.71
C ASP A 123 12.35 -5.96 15.57
N GLU A 124 13.41 -6.39 14.86
CA GLU A 124 13.30 -7.45 13.84
C GLU A 124 12.83 -8.78 14.47
N ALA A 125 13.34 -9.13 15.65
CA ALA A 125 12.90 -10.32 16.38
C ALA A 125 11.42 -10.22 16.80
N THR A 126 10.96 -9.02 17.15
CA THR A 126 9.57 -8.77 17.53
C THR A 126 8.64 -8.90 16.32
N ILE A 127 9.03 -8.35 15.17
CA ILE A 127 8.28 -8.48 13.92
C ILE A 127 8.23 -9.94 13.47
N ARG A 128 9.35 -10.68 13.52
CA ARG A 128 9.38 -12.12 13.21
C ARG A 128 8.43 -12.92 14.10
N LYS A 129 8.41 -12.66 15.41
CA LYS A 129 7.45 -13.30 16.34
C LYS A 129 5.99 -13.00 15.97
N ALA A 130 5.70 -11.76 15.55
CA ALA A 130 4.35 -11.38 15.12
C ALA A 130 3.93 -12.10 13.82
N VAL A 131 4.84 -12.19 12.84
CA VAL A 131 4.62 -12.92 11.58
C VAL A 131 4.42 -14.42 11.83
N ASP A 132 5.23 -15.03 12.69
CA ASP A 132 5.08 -16.44 13.07
C ASP A 132 3.76 -16.71 13.81
N HIS A 133 3.32 -15.77 14.64
CA HIS A 133 2.05 -15.88 15.34
C HIS A 133 0.86 -15.78 14.37
N LEU A 134 0.93 -14.90 13.38
CA LEU A 134 -0.08 -14.80 12.31
C LEU A 134 -0.12 -16.08 11.48
N ARG A 135 1.04 -16.63 11.09
CA ARG A 135 1.13 -17.91 10.38
C ARG A 135 0.44 -19.04 11.14
N LYS A 136 0.71 -19.18 12.45
CA LYS A 136 0.08 -20.21 13.29
C LYS A 136 -1.43 -20.04 13.39
N ARG A 137 -1.93 -18.81 13.43
CA ARG A 137 -3.37 -18.53 13.43
C ARG A 137 -4.01 -18.93 12.12
N VAL A 138 -3.36 -18.64 10.98
CA VAL A 138 -3.81 -19.06 9.66
C VAL A 138 -3.84 -20.58 9.57
N GLU A 139 -2.78 -21.28 9.96
CA GLU A 139 -2.73 -22.76 9.97
C GLU A 139 -3.85 -23.37 10.83
N LYS A 140 -4.10 -22.82 12.03
CA LYS A 140 -5.18 -23.26 12.91
C LYS A 140 -6.57 -23.00 12.34
N LEU A 141 -6.75 -21.87 11.65
CA LEU A 141 -8.01 -21.55 10.95
C LEU A 141 -8.26 -22.56 9.83
N THR A 142 -7.24 -22.83 9.02
CA THR A 142 -7.30 -23.80 7.91
C THR A 142 -7.63 -25.19 8.42
N GLN A 143 -7.02 -25.63 9.53
CA GLN A 143 -7.33 -26.92 10.15
C GLN A 143 -8.79 -26.97 10.65
N SER A 144 -9.26 -25.91 11.32
CA SER A 144 -10.64 -25.85 11.82
C SER A 144 -11.69 -25.82 10.72
N LEU A 145 -11.34 -25.34 9.51
CA LEU A 145 -12.21 -25.37 8.35
C LEU A 145 -12.28 -26.76 7.68
N GLN A 146 -11.24 -27.59 7.84
CA GLN A 146 -11.23 -28.97 7.35
C GLN A 146 -12.01 -29.93 8.26
N ASP A 147 -12.10 -29.66 9.56
CA ASP A 147 -12.82 -30.51 10.54
C ASP A 147 -14.36 -30.33 10.50
N VAL A 148 -14.87 -29.34 9.75
CA VAL A 148 -16.30 -29.01 9.64
C VAL A 148 -16.92 -29.52 8.31
N ALA A 149 -16.12 -30.13 7.43
CA ALA A 149 -16.54 -30.78 6.19
C ALA A 149 -16.55 -32.30 6.32
#